data_AF-A0A143HQA5-F1
#
_entry.id   AF-A0A143HQA5-F1
#
_cell.length_a   1.000
_cell.length_b   1.000
_cell.length_c   1.000
_cell.angle_alpha   90.00
_cell.angle_beta   90.00
_cell.angle_gamma   90.00
#
_symmetry.space_group_name_H-M   'P 1'
#
loop_
_entity.id
_entity.type
_entity.pdbx_description
1 polymer ?
#
loop_
_entity_poly.entity_id
_entity_poly.type
_entity_poly.pdbx_seq_one_letter_code
_entity_poly.pdbx_strand_id
1 'polypeptide(L)'
;MTTFDSTKSSLRDLLREIREGKIQLPDFQRGWVWDDEHIRDLLVSIARSFPIGAVMLLETGGDVHFQTRPVEGAEPGIPKGQQPENLILDGQQRLTTLFQALASDSFVNTRTSKGKSIKRYYYFDIKQALENPLALDEAIIAVDENRQRRTNFGRDVELDLSTRELECQQLYFPCSQIMVSDDWEATLHKVAPEHFAAYMDFRNQLLTPFRNYQLPVILLKKETTKEAVCLVFEKVNTGGVSLSVFELITASYAADGYNLRDDWFGSRQRNVESRKARIEKDELLKGIEATEFLQAVSLLHTHEQRKADRAAGKTGKQIRPVSAKRADVLQLPLSAWQTWATPLETGFKLAGRFLRKECFYSRKELPYSTQLVPLAAVLARLQERWLEPKIYEKLSRWYWCGVLGELYGGAVETRIANDYEELLEWFEDNEAVPRTVRDANFQPERFDTLRSRLSAAYKGINILVLREGAKDWFWKASIQELDAHEIALDIHHIFPRAWCEAQGIGRERYDTLLNKTLISYKANRKIGGDAPSRYLSKIQSEKQVDLSDQEMGALLASHALSPELLRADNFDEFIEDRRRKLSRLIEKAMGKQLILEENTTTSVSMESETASA
;
A
#
# COMPACT_ATOMS: atom_id res chain seq x y z
N MET A 1 -15.77 -31.89 -26.36
CA MET A 1 -14.68 -32.47 -25.54
C MET A 1 -14.55 -31.66 -24.27
N THR A 2 -14.29 -32.26 -23.12
CA THR A 2 -14.02 -31.51 -21.89
C THR A 2 -12.69 -30.76 -22.03
N THR A 3 -12.71 -29.45 -21.78
CA THR A 3 -11.53 -28.55 -21.86
C THR A 3 -10.65 -28.62 -20.61
N PHE A 4 -11.06 -29.39 -19.60
CA PHE A 4 -10.29 -29.61 -18.38
C PHE A 4 -10.33 -31.07 -17.94
N ASP A 5 -9.32 -31.47 -17.18
CA ASP A 5 -9.20 -32.76 -16.50
C ASP A 5 -8.95 -32.53 -15.00
N SER A 6 -9.41 -33.44 -14.16
CA SER A 6 -9.20 -33.43 -12.71
C SER A 6 -8.55 -34.74 -12.30
N THR A 7 -7.26 -34.68 -11.95
CA THR A 7 -6.41 -35.83 -11.68
C THR A 7 -5.66 -35.68 -10.35
N LYS A 8 -4.79 -36.63 -10.05
CA LYS A 8 -3.86 -36.57 -8.92
C LYS A 8 -2.44 -36.73 -9.44
N SER A 9 -1.53 -35.91 -8.93
CA SER A 9 -0.10 -36.02 -9.23
C SER A 9 0.70 -36.15 -7.94
N SER A 10 1.77 -36.95 -7.99
CA SER A 10 2.71 -37.06 -6.88
C SER A 10 3.43 -35.74 -6.65
N LEU A 11 3.56 -35.31 -5.40
CA LEU A 11 4.36 -34.14 -5.03
C LEU A 11 5.79 -34.28 -5.57
N ARG A 12 6.37 -35.47 -5.48
CA ARG A 12 7.73 -35.75 -5.97
C ARG A 12 7.87 -35.48 -7.46
N ASP A 13 6.88 -35.89 -8.26
CA ASP A 13 6.90 -35.69 -9.71
C ASP A 13 6.73 -34.21 -10.07
N LEU A 14 5.80 -33.51 -9.40
CA LEU A 14 5.62 -32.06 -9.59
C LEU A 14 6.90 -31.28 -9.28
N LEU A 15 7.58 -31.59 -8.17
CA LEU A 15 8.83 -30.92 -7.81
C LEU A 15 9.97 -31.24 -8.79
N ARG A 16 10.03 -32.47 -9.31
CA ARG A 16 10.98 -32.85 -10.36
C ARG A 16 10.71 -32.06 -11.65
N GLU A 17 9.46 -31.99 -12.09
CA GLU A 17 9.09 -31.26 -13.31
C GLU A 17 9.31 -29.76 -13.20
N ILE A 18 9.15 -29.17 -12.00
CA ILE A 18 9.57 -27.79 -11.73
C ILE A 18 11.09 -27.65 -11.86
N ARG A 19 11.87 -28.58 -11.28
CA ARG A 19 13.34 -28.56 -11.36
C ARG A 19 13.84 -28.65 -12.81
N GLU A 20 13.18 -29.47 -13.62
CA GLU A 20 13.49 -29.67 -15.05
C GLU A 20 13.00 -28.50 -15.93
N GLY A 21 12.21 -27.57 -15.38
CA GLY A 21 11.63 -26.45 -16.13
C GLY A 21 10.44 -26.83 -17.02
N LYS A 22 9.87 -28.03 -16.84
CA LYS A 22 8.63 -28.47 -17.52
C LYS A 22 7.39 -27.80 -16.93
N ILE A 23 7.39 -27.55 -15.62
CA ILE A 23 6.40 -26.72 -14.95
C ILE A 23 7.03 -25.35 -14.68
N GLN A 24 6.42 -24.28 -15.22
CA GLN A 24 6.85 -22.90 -15.00
C GLN A 24 5.69 -22.01 -14.56
N LEU A 25 6.01 -20.74 -14.26
CA LEU A 25 5.04 -19.72 -13.93
C LEU A 25 4.81 -18.81 -15.14
N PRO A 26 3.56 -18.38 -15.39
CA PRO A 26 3.35 -17.21 -16.23
C PRO A 26 4.02 -15.97 -15.63
N ASP A 27 4.73 -15.21 -16.45
CA ASP A 27 5.51 -14.01 -16.05
C ASP A 27 4.62 -12.86 -15.55
N PHE A 28 3.32 -12.90 -15.84
CA PHE A 28 2.36 -11.91 -15.35
C PHE A 28 2.01 -12.09 -13.85
N GLN A 29 2.18 -13.28 -13.28
CA GLN A 29 1.91 -13.52 -11.86
C GLN A 29 2.90 -12.76 -10.95
N ARG A 30 2.47 -12.37 -9.73
CA ARG A 30 3.41 -11.77 -8.76
C ARG A 30 4.54 -12.70 -8.35
N GLY A 31 5.61 -12.14 -7.81
CA GLY A 31 6.61 -12.91 -7.08
C GLY A 31 6.00 -13.68 -5.91
N TRP A 32 6.77 -14.59 -5.35
CA TRP A 32 6.37 -15.33 -4.16
C TRP A 32 6.37 -14.41 -2.93
N VAL A 33 5.38 -14.56 -2.04
CA VAL A 33 5.06 -13.59 -0.97
C VAL A 33 4.73 -14.25 0.38
N TRP A 34 4.98 -15.54 0.57
CA TRP A 34 4.72 -16.17 1.87
C TRP A 34 5.81 -15.82 2.90
N ASP A 35 5.38 -15.63 4.14
CA ASP A 35 6.28 -15.44 5.28
C ASP A 35 6.70 -16.79 5.88
N ASP A 36 7.63 -16.73 6.83
CA ASP A 36 8.19 -17.90 7.53
C ASP A 36 7.13 -18.76 8.25
N GLU A 37 6.04 -18.15 8.73
CA GLU A 37 4.95 -18.85 9.43
C GLU A 37 4.13 -19.69 8.45
N HIS A 38 3.71 -19.09 7.32
CA HIS A 38 2.99 -19.81 6.26
C HIS A 38 3.80 -20.97 5.67
N ILE A 39 5.13 -20.85 5.60
CA ILE A 39 5.99 -21.96 5.14
C ILE A 39 5.92 -23.13 6.13
N ARG A 40 6.13 -22.85 7.42
CA ARG A 40 6.11 -23.89 8.47
C ARG A 40 4.75 -24.59 8.53
N ASP A 41 3.66 -23.83 8.48
CA ASP A 41 2.30 -24.38 8.48
C ASP A 41 2.04 -25.32 7.30
N LEU A 42 2.55 -24.98 6.11
CA LEU A 42 2.42 -25.84 4.94
C LEU A 42 3.22 -27.14 5.09
N LEU A 43 4.44 -27.07 5.63
CA LEU A 43 5.26 -28.26 5.90
C LEU A 43 4.58 -29.17 6.94
N VAL A 44 4.04 -28.59 8.03
CA VAL A 44 3.26 -29.33 9.04
C VAL A 44 2.04 -30.00 8.42
N SER A 45 1.31 -29.29 7.56
CA SER A 45 0.12 -29.82 6.90
C SER A 45 0.44 -31.07 6.07
N ILE A 46 1.54 -31.07 5.32
CA ILE A 46 1.97 -32.24 4.53
C ILE A 46 2.47 -33.36 5.45
N ALA A 47 3.23 -33.03 6.49
CA ALA A 47 3.69 -34.01 7.47
C ALA A 47 2.52 -34.77 8.12
N ARG A 48 1.41 -34.06 8.39
CA ARG A 48 0.15 -34.63 8.90
C ARG A 48 -0.74 -35.26 7.82
N SER A 49 -0.32 -35.28 6.56
CA SER A 49 -1.11 -35.74 5.41
C SER A 49 -2.45 -34.99 5.24
N PHE A 50 -2.52 -33.74 5.69
CA PHE A 50 -3.70 -32.89 5.55
C PHE A 50 -3.80 -32.29 4.15
N PRO A 51 -5.01 -32.15 3.58
CA PRO A 51 -5.20 -31.61 2.24
C PRO A 51 -4.81 -30.12 2.17
N ILE A 52 -3.80 -29.79 1.37
CA ILE A 52 -3.32 -28.42 1.14
C ILE A 52 -4.04 -27.67 -0.01
N GLY A 53 -5.13 -28.24 -0.52
CA GLY A 53 -5.89 -27.74 -1.67
C GLY A 53 -5.39 -28.28 -3.02
N ALA A 54 -6.15 -27.99 -4.08
CA ALA A 54 -5.80 -28.35 -5.45
C ALA A 54 -4.77 -27.37 -6.04
N VAL A 55 -4.06 -27.79 -7.08
CA VAL A 55 -3.26 -26.90 -7.95
C VAL A 55 -3.87 -26.90 -9.35
N MET A 56 -3.77 -25.77 -10.03
CA MET A 56 -4.28 -25.64 -11.39
C MET A 56 -3.13 -25.41 -12.36
N LEU A 57 -3.08 -26.24 -13.40
CA LEU A 57 -2.07 -26.17 -14.45
C LEU A 57 -2.74 -25.90 -15.80
N LEU A 58 -2.04 -25.21 -16.69
CA LEU A 58 -2.40 -25.02 -18.09
C LEU A 58 -1.38 -25.70 -18.98
N GLU A 59 -1.83 -26.64 -19.81
CA GLU A 59 -1.02 -27.26 -20.84
C GLU A 59 -0.66 -26.24 -21.93
N THR A 60 0.63 -26.17 -22.29
CA THR A 60 1.13 -25.24 -23.30
C THR A 60 0.99 -25.80 -24.72
N GLY A 61 1.22 -24.96 -25.74
CA GLY A 61 1.17 -25.36 -27.15
C GLY A 61 -0.21 -25.23 -27.82
N GLY A 62 -1.12 -24.47 -27.22
CA GLY A 62 -2.40 -24.05 -27.82
C GLY A 62 -2.37 -22.59 -28.28
N ASP A 63 -3.53 -22.00 -28.50
CA ASP A 63 -3.66 -20.59 -28.93
C ASP A 63 -3.22 -19.59 -27.85
N VAL A 64 -3.25 -20.01 -26.58
CA VAL A 64 -2.87 -19.18 -25.44
C VAL A 64 -1.35 -19.17 -25.26
N HIS A 65 -0.74 -18.02 -25.55
CA HIS A 65 0.70 -17.82 -25.40
C HIS A 65 0.98 -16.85 -24.25
N PHE A 66 1.58 -17.35 -23.18
CA PHE A 66 2.06 -16.51 -22.09
C PHE A 66 3.58 -16.46 -22.10
N GLN A 67 4.12 -15.30 -21.73
CA GLN A 67 5.52 -15.24 -21.33
C GLN A 67 5.69 -16.00 -20.02
N THR A 68 6.80 -16.72 -19.89
CA THR A 68 7.03 -17.65 -18.78
C THR A 68 8.30 -17.26 -18.03
N ARG A 69 8.33 -17.68 -16.77
CA ARG A 69 9.51 -17.61 -15.92
C ARG A 69 9.59 -18.87 -15.07
N PRO A 70 10.80 -19.32 -14.70
CA PRO A 70 10.98 -20.39 -13.73
C PRO A 70 10.24 -20.12 -12.42
N VAL A 71 9.92 -21.20 -11.71
CA VAL A 71 9.56 -21.11 -10.29
C VAL A 71 10.77 -20.57 -9.51
N GLU A 72 10.51 -19.69 -8.54
CA GLU A 72 11.56 -19.06 -7.75
C GLU A 72 12.44 -20.11 -7.05
N GLY A 73 13.76 -20.02 -7.29
CA GLY A 73 14.77 -20.97 -6.81
C GLY A 73 15.12 -22.07 -7.83
N ALA A 74 14.35 -22.24 -8.90
CA ALA A 74 14.59 -23.26 -9.93
C ALA A 74 15.52 -22.76 -11.06
N GLU A 75 15.78 -21.45 -11.14
CA GLU A 75 16.54 -20.82 -12.22
C GLU A 75 17.92 -21.45 -12.48
N PRO A 76 18.72 -21.82 -11.46
CA PRO A 76 20.06 -22.38 -11.70
C PRO A 76 20.05 -23.73 -12.42
N GLY A 77 18.97 -24.50 -12.29
CA GLY A 77 18.87 -25.87 -12.83
C GLY A 77 18.24 -25.96 -14.23
N ILE A 78 17.70 -24.87 -14.75
CA ILE A 78 16.90 -24.87 -15.99
C ILE A 78 17.72 -24.27 -17.14
N PRO A 79 17.90 -25.01 -18.27
CA PRO A 79 18.53 -24.47 -19.46
C PRO A 79 17.82 -23.21 -19.97
N LYS A 80 18.59 -22.20 -20.40
CA LYS A 80 18.01 -20.98 -20.99
C LYS A 80 17.16 -21.34 -22.21
N GLY A 81 15.90 -20.91 -22.20
CA GLY A 81 14.95 -21.14 -23.30
C GLY A 81 14.18 -22.46 -23.21
N GLN A 82 14.32 -23.22 -22.13
CA GLN A 82 13.47 -24.39 -21.86
C GLN A 82 11.99 -23.98 -21.90
N GLN A 83 11.24 -24.58 -22.82
CA GLN A 83 9.81 -24.37 -22.93
C GLN A 83 9.08 -25.23 -21.89
N PRO A 84 8.14 -24.66 -21.12
CA PRO A 84 7.33 -25.44 -20.21
C PRO A 84 6.29 -26.26 -20.97
N GLU A 85 5.98 -27.44 -20.44
CA GLU A 85 4.82 -28.26 -20.84
C GLU A 85 3.55 -27.78 -20.11
N ASN A 86 3.71 -27.27 -18.89
CA ASN A 86 2.62 -26.82 -18.04
C ASN A 86 2.93 -25.48 -17.35
N LEU A 87 1.91 -24.64 -17.20
CA LEU A 87 1.98 -23.37 -16.48
C LEU A 87 1.10 -23.39 -15.23
N ILE A 88 1.65 -22.96 -14.08
CA ILE A 88 0.89 -22.88 -12.83
C ILE A 88 -0.05 -21.68 -12.88
N LEU A 89 -1.37 -21.93 -12.89
CA LEU A 89 -2.41 -20.92 -12.81
C LEU A 89 -2.91 -20.70 -11.37
N ASP A 90 -2.97 -21.74 -10.56
CA ASP A 90 -3.29 -21.63 -9.12
C ASP A 90 -2.40 -22.56 -8.30
N GLY A 91 -2.14 -22.15 -7.06
CA GLY A 91 -1.24 -22.87 -6.16
C GLY A 91 0.23 -22.49 -6.29
N GLN A 92 0.53 -21.38 -7.00
CA GLN A 92 1.89 -20.83 -7.11
C GLN A 92 2.58 -20.76 -5.74
N GLN A 93 1.96 -20.12 -4.76
CA GLN A 93 2.63 -19.88 -3.47
C GLN A 93 2.99 -21.19 -2.76
N ARG A 94 2.08 -22.18 -2.80
CA ARG A 94 2.29 -23.53 -2.25
C ARG A 94 3.41 -24.26 -2.99
N LEU A 95 3.32 -24.40 -4.32
CA LEU A 95 4.31 -25.15 -5.10
C LEU A 95 5.70 -24.51 -5.05
N THR A 96 5.78 -23.18 -5.09
CA THR A 96 7.05 -22.46 -4.93
C THR A 96 7.65 -22.67 -3.53
N THR A 97 6.85 -22.64 -2.47
CA THR A 97 7.32 -22.95 -1.11
C THR A 97 7.85 -24.37 -1.01
N LEU A 98 7.09 -25.36 -1.52
CA LEU A 98 7.49 -26.77 -1.47
C LEU A 98 8.74 -27.03 -2.29
N PHE A 99 8.86 -26.38 -3.45
CA PHE A 99 10.07 -26.47 -4.24
C PHE A 99 11.29 -25.91 -3.49
N GLN A 100 11.19 -24.69 -2.97
CA GLN A 100 12.30 -24.07 -2.25
C GLN A 100 12.68 -24.85 -0.97
N ALA A 101 11.70 -25.35 -0.20
CA ALA A 101 11.95 -26.01 1.06
C ALA A 101 12.37 -27.50 0.93
N LEU A 102 11.88 -28.20 -0.10
CA LEU A 102 12.03 -29.66 -0.24
C LEU A 102 12.91 -30.09 -1.41
N ALA A 103 13.16 -29.21 -2.38
CA ALA A 103 13.82 -29.55 -3.63
C ALA A 103 14.94 -28.58 -4.03
N SER A 104 15.22 -27.53 -3.26
CA SER A 104 16.37 -26.66 -3.46
C SER A 104 17.41 -26.87 -2.36
N ASP A 105 18.69 -26.84 -2.74
CA ASP A 105 19.81 -26.83 -1.78
C ASP A 105 20.15 -25.42 -1.28
N SER A 106 19.48 -24.40 -1.84
CA SER A 106 19.63 -23.00 -1.44
C SER A 106 18.69 -22.63 -0.31
N PHE A 107 19.02 -21.57 0.44
CA PHE A 107 18.11 -21.00 1.43
C PHE A 107 16.83 -20.46 0.77
N VAL A 108 15.74 -20.44 1.52
CA VAL A 108 14.49 -19.80 1.13
C VAL A 108 14.57 -18.31 1.42
N ASN A 109 14.37 -17.47 0.39
CA ASN A 109 14.31 -16.01 0.54
C ASN A 109 12.91 -15.59 0.99
N THR A 110 12.65 -15.52 2.29
CA THR A 110 11.33 -15.21 2.87
C THR A 110 11.31 -13.90 3.66
N ARG A 111 10.24 -13.68 4.42
CA ARG A 111 10.02 -12.50 5.24
C ARG A 111 9.42 -12.90 6.59
N THR A 112 9.61 -12.04 7.56
CA THR A 112 8.88 -12.10 8.84
C THR A 112 7.42 -11.71 8.63
N SER A 113 6.55 -12.01 9.59
CA SER A 113 5.16 -11.53 9.62
C SER A 113 5.03 -9.99 9.56
N LYS A 114 6.10 -9.26 9.91
CA LYS A 114 6.22 -7.80 9.79
C LYS A 114 6.79 -7.33 8.43
N GLY A 115 7.00 -8.23 7.48
CA GLY A 115 7.45 -7.92 6.12
C GLY A 115 8.96 -7.75 5.94
N LYS A 116 9.78 -7.87 6.99
CA LYS A 116 11.25 -7.82 6.87
C LYS A 116 11.80 -9.06 6.17
N SER A 117 12.58 -8.88 5.09
CA SER A 117 13.26 -9.98 4.39
C SER A 117 14.27 -10.72 5.27
N ILE A 118 14.28 -12.04 5.15
CA ILE A 118 15.13 -12.99 5.86
C ILE A 118 15.48 -14.19 4.95
N LYS A 119 16.57 -14.87 5.26
CA LYS A 119 16.99 -16.11 4.58
C LYS A 119 16.91 -17.26 5.57
N ARG A 120 16.29 -18.37 5.15
CA ARG A 120 16.03 -19.50 6.04
C ARG A 120 16.31 -20.85 5.40
N TYR A 121 16.89 -21.74 6.18
CA TYR A 121 16.81 -23.19 5.97
C TYR A 121 15.85 -23.79 7.00
N TYR A 122 15.10 -24.81 6.59
CA TYR A 122 14.13 -25.50 7.44
C TYR A 122 14.62 -26.91 7.78
N TYR A 123 14.49 -27.28 9.06
CA TYR A 123 14.88 -28.58 9.59
C TYR A 123 13.76 -29.16 10.45
N PHE A 124 13.68 -30.48 10.49
CA PHE A 124 12.97 -31.21 11.52
C PHE A 124 13.93 -31.55 12.66
N ASP A 125 13.59 -31.19 13.88
CA ASP A 125 14.14 -31.79 15.09
C ASP A 125 13.59 -33.21 15.23
N ILE A 126 14.40 -34.23 14.94
CA ILE A 126 13.96 -35.62 14.96
C ILE A 126 13.48 -36.03 16.36
N LYS A 127 14.15 -35.55 17.42
CA LYS A 127 13.82 -35.93 18.80
C LYS A 127 12.45 -35.40 19.16
N GLN A 128 12.23 -34.10 18.95
CA GLN A 128 10.96 -33.46 19.26
C GLN A 128 9.81 -34.01 18.40
N ALA A 129 10.08 -34.30 17.12
CA ALA A 129 9.09 -34.86 16.21
C ALA A 129 8.60 -36.25 16.64
N LEU A 130 9.48 -37.08 17.22
CA LEU A 130 9.14 -38.42 17.71
C LEU A 130 8.50 -38.38 19.11
N GLU A 131 8.95 -37.47 19.98
CA GLU A 131 8.42 -37.31 21.33
C GLU A 131 7.00 -36.74 21.34
N ASN A 132 6.71 -35.77 20.47
CA ASN A 132 5.39 -35.15 20.38
C ASN A 132 4.86 -35.09 18.93
N PRO A 133 4.39 -36.23 18.37
CA PRO A 133 3.87 -36.28 17.00
C PRO A 133 2.64 -35.40 16.76
N LEU A 134 1.96 -34.94 17.82
CA LEU A 134 0.81 -34.04 17.73
C LEU A 134 1.22 -32.57 17.62
N ALA A 135 2.44 -32.19 17.98
CA ALA A 135 2.96 -30.81 17.93
C ALA A 135 4.12 -30.66 16.93
N LEU A 136 3.94 -31.16 15.70
CA LEU A 136 4.95 -31.08 14.64
C LEU A 136 5.35 -29.64 14.27
N ASP A 137 4.51 -28.65 14.56
CA ASP A 137 4.80 -27.23 14.39
C ASP A 137 5.98 -26.77 15.26
N GLU A 138 6.18 -27.36 16.45
CA GLU A 138 7.33 -27.06 17.30
C GLU A 138 8.60 -27.77 16.80
N ALA A 139 8.45 -28.94 16.16
CA ALA A 139 9.57 -29.73 15.65
C ALA A 139 10.18 -29.17 14.35
N ILE A 140 9.49 -28.26 13.65
CA ILE A 140 10.04 -27.59 12.46
C ILE A 140 10.71 -26.29 12.88
N ILE A 141 12.04 -26.26 12.76
CA ILE A 141 12.84 -25.08 13.07
C ILE A 141 13.34 -24.39 11.79
N ALA A 142 13.49 -23.07 11.88
CA ALA A 142 14.09 -22.25 10.84
C ALA A 142 15.42 -21.67 11.34
N VAL A 143 16.50 -21.91 10.59
CA VAL A 143 17.85 -21.41 10.88
C VAL A 143 18.30 -20.41 9.82
N ASP A 144 19.32 -19.60 10.13
CA ASP A 144 19.83 -18.57 9.22
C ASP A 144 20.56 -19.13 7.99
N GLU A 145 21.04 -18.26 7.10
CA GLU A 145 21.77 -18.62 5.89
C GLU A 145 23.08 -19.39 6.15
N ASN A 146 23.61 -19.37 7.37
CA ASN A 146 24.79 -20.14 7.78
C ASN A 146 24.41 -21.47 8.44
N ARG A 147 23.12 -21.83 8.41
CA ARG A 147 22.53 -23.00 9.10
C ARG A 147 22.71 -22.93 10.62
N GLN A 148 22.66 -21.73 11.19
CA GLN A 148 22.82 -21.51 12.62
C GLN A 148 21.57 -20.86 13.23
N ARG A 149 21.32 -21.16 14.50
CA ARG A 149 20.38 -20.41 15.35
C ARG A 149 21.20 -19.58 16.33
N ARG A 150 20.96 -18.27 16.35
CA ARG A 150 21.71 -17.33 17.18
C ARG A 150 20.79 -16.56 18.12
N THR A 151 21.26 -16.34 19.34
CA THR A 151 20.59 -15.51 20.37
C THR A 151 21.40 -14.23 20.63
N ASN A 152 20.96 -13.38 21.57
CA ASN A 152 21.66 -12.15 21.97
C ASN A 152 22.06 -11.23 20.81
N PHE A 153 21.08 -10.86 19.97
CA PHE A 153 21.29 -10.02 18.77
C PHE A 153 22.30 -10.61 17.77
N GLY A 154 22.39 -11.94 17.68
CA GLY A 154 23.23 -12.63 16.69
C GLY A 154 24.65 -12.94 17.17
N ARG A 155 24.96 -12.72 18.46
CA ARG A 155 26.30 -12.91 19.02
C ARG A 155 26.58 -14.35 19.40
N ASP A 156 25.62 -15.01 20.04
CA ASP A 156 25.81 -16.35 20.59
C ASP A 156 25.16 -17.40 19.68
N VAL A 157 25.92 -18.42 19.29
CA VAL A 157 25.41 -19.54 18.50
C VAL A 157 24.78 -20.55 19.46
N GLU A 158 23.46 -20.70 19.39
CA GLU A 158 22.67 -21.63 20.19
C GLU A 158 22.62 -23.02 19.54
N LEU A 159 22.55 -23.06 18.20
CA LEU A 159 22.52 -24.29 17.41
C LEU A 159 23.36 -24.10 16.15
N ASP A 160 24.21 -25.08 15.85
CA ASP A 160 25.07 -25.08 14.66
C ASP A 160 24.84 -26.31 13.80
N LEU A 161 24.23 -26.13 12.63
CA LEU A 161 23.95 -27.17 11.63
C LEU A 161 24.73 -26.90 10.32
N SER A 162 25.86 -26.19 10.42
CA SER A 162 26.65 -25.76 9.25
C SER A 162 27.25 -26.90 8.42
N THR A 163 27.34 -28.12 8.99
CA THR A 163 27.84 -29.31 8.30
C THR A 163 26.89 -30.49 8.45
N ARG A 164 26.96 -31.44 7.50
CA ARG A 164 26.12 -32.64 7.50
C ARG A 164 26.41 -33.54 8.72
N GLU A 165 27.64 -33.56 9.19
CA GLU A 165 28.05 -34.24 10.41
C GLU A 165 27.38 -33.65 11.65
N LEU A 166 27.35 -32.31 11.78
CA LEU A 166 26.68 -31.61 12.87
C LEU A 166 25.17 -31.83 12.85
N GLU A 167 24.55 -31.83 11.66
CA GLU A 167 23.14 -32.18 11.47
C GLU A 167 22.82 -33.58 12.03
N CYS A 168 23.66 -34.58 11.69
CA CYS A 168 23.48 -35.96 12.13
C CYS A 168 23.72 -36.14 13.64
N GLN A 169 24.80 -35.55 14.18
CA GLN A 169 25.15 -35.64 15.61
C GLN A 169 24.09 -35.00 16.51
N GLN A 170 23.45 -33.92 16.05
CA GLN A 170 22.41 -33.22 16.82
C GLN A 170 20.99 -33.68 16.48
N LEU A 171 20.82 -34.54 15.47
CA LEU A 171 19.54 -35.06 14.96
C LEU A 171 18.57 -34.01 14.42
N TYR A 172 19.10 -33.08 13.62
CA TYR A 172 18.30 -32.17 12.82
C TYR A 172 18.32 -32.60 11.35
N PHE A 173 17.16 -32.97 10.83
CA PHE A 173 17.02 -33.42 9.44
C PHE A 173 16.64 -32.26 8.51
N PRO A 174 17.46 -31.92 7.50
CA PRO A 174 17.15 -30.83 6.56
C PRO A 174 15.95 -31.17 5.68
N CYS A 175 14.98 -30.24 5.60
CA CYS A 175 13.78 -30.43 4.77
C CYS A 175 14.12 -30.64 3.27
N SER A 176 15.23 -30.10 2.78
CA SER A 176 15.67 -30.27 1.38
C SER A 176 16.10 -31.71 1.03
N GLN A 177 16.35 -32.56 2.04
CA GLN A 177 16.72 -33.98 1.85
C GLN A 177 15.53 -34.93 2.03
N ILE A 178 14.30 -34.41 2.20
CA ILE A 178 13.10 -35.25 2.41
C ILE A 178 12.87 -36.18 1.21
N MET A 179 13.00 -35.65 -0.01
CA MET A 179 12.75 -36.41 -1.25
C MET A 179 13.88 -37.38 -1.60
N VAL A 180 15.12 -37.05 -1.22
CA VAL A 180 16.34 -37.84 -1.44
C VAL A 180 17.22 -37.72 -0.20
N SER A 181 17.28 -38.79 0.61
CA SER A 181 17.92 -38.77 1.93
C SER A 181 19.22 -39.58 2.01
N ASP A 182 19.69 -40.15 0.89
CA ASP A 182 20.76 -41.14 0.87
C ASP A 182 22.07 -40.60 1.46
N ASP A 183 22.43 -39.35 1.15
CA ASP A 183 23.63 -38.70 1.66
C ASP A 183 23.57 -38.46 3.18
N TRP A 184 22.41 -38.02 3.68
CA TRP A 184 22.20 -37.80 5.10
C TRP A 184 22.24 -39.12 5.88
N GLU A 185 21.59 -40.16 5.35
CA GLU A 185 21.55 -41.50 5.93
C GLU A 185 22.94 -42.15 5.98
N ALA A 186 23.71 -42.05 4.90
CA ALA A 186 25.09 -42.54 4.87
C ALA A 186 25.98 -41.82 5.88
N THR A 187 25.79 -40.51 6.06
CA THR A 187 26.54 -39.72 7.05
C THR A 187 26.14 -40.11 8.47
N LEU A 188 24.84 -40.24 8.77
CA LEU A 188 24.36 -40.65 10.09
C LEU A 188 24.97 -41.98 10.52
N HIS A 189 24.94 -42.98 9.63
CA HIS A 189 25.52 -44.30 9.89
C HIS A 189 27.02 -44.23 10.21
N LYS A 190 27.73 -43.25 9.65
CA LYS A 190 29.17 -43.07 9.87
C LYS A 190 29.48 -42.31 11.16
N VAL A 191 28.73 -41.26 11.50
CA VAL A 191 29.12 -40.30 12.56
C VAL A 191 28.33 -40.42 13.86
N ALA A 192 27.10 -40.94 13.82
CA ALA A 192 26.24 -41.15 15.00
C ALA A 192 25.32 -42.37 14.80
N PRO A 193 25.89 -43.59 14.61
CA PRO A 193 25.12 -44.81 14.33
C PRO A 193 24.14 -45.18 15.45
N GLU A 194 24.38 -44.75 16.68
CA GLU A 194 23.49 -44.94 17.83
C GLU A 194 22.09 -44.32 17.62
N HIS A 195 21.98 -43.31 16.76
CA HIS A 195 20.72 -42.65 16.46
C HIS A 195 19.99 -43.21 15.24
N PHE A 196 20.56 -44.24 14.59
CA PHE A 196 19.99 -44.81 13.36
C PHE A 196 18.57 -45.36 13.55
N ALA A 197 18.29 -46.00 14.69
CA ALA A 197 16.96 -46.51 15.00
C ALA A 197 15.92 -45.37 15.06
N ALA A 198 16.23 -44.28 15.78
CA ALA A 198 15.36 -43.11 15.87
C ALA A 198 15.13 -42.46 14.49
N TYR A 199 16.17 -42.37 13.66
CA TYR A 199 16.02 -41.90 12.28
C TYR A 199 15.09 -42.80 11.46
N MET A 200 15.17 -44.13 11.60
CA MET A 200 14.27 -45.04 10.89
C MET A 200 12.81 -44.86 11.30
N ASP A 201 12.55 -44.63 12.59
CA ASP A 201 11.20 -44.28 13.07
C ASP A 201 10.72 -42.95 12.47
N PHE A 202 11.57 -41.92 12.49
CA PHE A 202 11.28 -40.63 11.88
C PHE A 202 11.04 -40.72 10.38
N ARG A 203 11.85 -41.51 9.66
CA ARG A 203 11.70 -41.75 8.22
C ARG A 203 10.35 -42.39 7.90
N ASN A 204 9.95 -43.39 8.67
CA ASN A 204 8.69 -44.08 8.46
C ASN A 204 7.49 -43.18 8.78
N GLN A 205 7.57 -42.41 9.86
CA GLN A 205 6.46 -41.57 10.33
C GLN A 205 6.33 -40.26 9.54
N LEU A 206 7.44 -39.58 9.23
CA LEU A 206 7.41 -38.22 8.68
C LEU A 206 7.97 -38.09 7.27
N LEU A 207 8.98 -38.85 6.82
CA LEU A 207 9.43 -38.73 5.43
C LEU A 207 8.48 -39.41 4.44
N THR A 208 7.88 -40.53 4.84
CA THR A 208 6.96 -41.32 4.00
C THR A 208 5.72 -40.53 3.57
N PRO A 209 5.02 -39.78 4.45
CA PRO A 209 3.94 -38.88 4.05
C PRO A 209 4.31 -37.94 2.91
N PHE A 210 5.44 -37.24 2.98
CA PHE A 210 5.87 -36.30 1.93
C PHE A 210 6.16 -37.02 0.61
N ARG A 211 6.85 -38.17 0.66
CA ARG A 211 7.26 -38.94 -0.54
C ARG A 211 6.07 -39.52 -1.30
N ASN A 212 5.00 -39.86 -0.58
CA ASN A 212 3.79 -40.46 -1.15
C ASN A 212 2.66 -39.45 -1.35
N TYR A 213 2.85 -38.18 -0.94
CA TYR A 213 1.81 -37.16 -0.96
C TYR A 213 1.28 -36.93 -2.38
N GLN A 214 -0.04 -37.00 -2.54
CA GLN A 214 -0.74 -36.80 -3.81
C GLN A 214 -1.48 -35.45 -3.78
N LEU A 215 -1.16 -34.57 -4.73
CA LEU A 215 -1.88 -33.31 -4.89
C LEU A 215 -3.03 -33.50 -5.91
N PRO A 216 -4.24 -33.02 -5.60
CA PRO A 216 -5.28 -32.83 -6.61
C PRO A 216 -4.80 -31.79 -7.65
N VAL A 217 -4.83 -32.17 -8.93
CA VAL A 217 -4.43 -31.30 -10.05
C VAL A 217 -5.63 -31.10 -10.97
N ILE A 218 -5.95 -29.84 -11.25
CA ILE A 218 -6.89 -29.46 -12.30
C ILE A 218 -6.07 -29.02 -13.50
N LEU A 219 -6.10 -29.79 -14.58
CA LEU A 219 -5.37 -29.49 -15.81
C LEU A 219 -6.30 -28.87 -16.84
N LEU A 220 -6.07 -27.61 -17.20
CA LEU A 220 -6.68 -26.98 -18.36
C LEU A 220 -5.90 -27.40 -19.60
N LYS A 221 -6.59 -27.97 -20.58
CA LYS A 221 -5.96 -28.43 -21.82
C LYS A 221 -5.62 -27.27 -22.73
N LYS A 222 -4.67 -27.47 -23.64
CA LYS A 222 -4.22 -26.44 -24.59
C LYS A 222 -5.32 -25.91 -25.52
N GLU A 223 -6.41 -26.67 -25.72
CA GLU A 223 -7.58 -26.23 -26.50
C GLU A 223 -8.51 -25.26 -25.72
N THR A 224 -8.19 -24.96 -24.45
CA THR A 224 -8.97 -24.00 -23.65
C THR A 224 -8.80 -22.59 -24.19
N THR A 225 -9.91 -21.89 -24.44
CA THR A 225 -9.86 -20.53 -24.96
C THR A 225 -9.23 -19.57 -23.96
N LYS A 226 -8.64 -18.50 -24.48
CA LYS A 226 -8.06 -17.41 -23.69
C LYS A 226 -9.04 -16.86 -22.66
N GLU A 227 -10.28 -16.61 -23.06
CA GLU A 227 -11.33 -16.04 -22.20
C GLU A 227 -11.67 -17.00 -21.07
N ALA A 228 -11.74 -18.31 -21.37
CA ALA A 228 -12.01 -19.32 -20.36
C ALA A 228 -10.85 -19.43 -19.35
N VAL A 229 -9.59 -19.38 -19.80
CA VAL A 229 -8.42 -19.35 -18.90
C VAL A 229 -8.48 -18.15 -17.96
N CYS A 230 -8.72 -16.93 -18.47
CA CYS A 230 -8.81 -15.73 -17.65
C CYS A 230 -9.98 -15.80 -16.64
N LEU A 231 -11.14 -16.32 -17.04
CA LEU A 231 -12.31 -16.46 -16.17
C LEU A 231 -12.09 -17.51 -15.06
N VAL A 232 -11.49 -18.65 -15.40
CA VAL A 232 -11.15 -19.68 -14.42
C VAL A 232 -10.12 -19.12 -13.43
N PHE A 233 -9.12 -18.41 -13.94
CA PHE A 233 -8.12 -17.72 -13.12
C PHE A 233 -8.75 -16.70 -12.17
N GLU A 234 -9.72 -15.89 -12.61
CA GLU A 234 -10.43 -14.97 -11.72
C GLU A 234 -11.24 -15.71 -10.63
N LYS A 235 -11.95 -16.77 -10.98
CA LYS A 235 -12.87 -17.47 -10.06
C LYS A 235 -12.16 -18.34 -9.02
N VAL A 236 -11.08 -19.02 -9.39
CA VAL A 236 -10.37 -19.97 -8.53
C VAL A 236 -9.50 -19.25 -7.49
N ASN A 237 -9.05 -18.03 -7.79
CA ASN A 237 -8.21 -17.19 -6.91
C ASN A 237 -8.96 -16.56 -5.70
N THR A 238 -10.10 -17.13 -5.30
CA THR A 238 -10.94 -16.64 -4.19
C THR A 238 -10.60 -17.26 -2.82
N GLY A 239 -9.93 -18.43 -2.78
CA GLY A 239 -9.63 -19.15 -1.53
C GLY A 239 -8.24 -18.95 -0.94
N GLY A 240 -7.32 -18.27 -1.65
CA GLY A 240 -5.93 -18.02 -1.22
C GLY A 240 -5.61 -16.52 -1.08
N VAL A 241 -4.32 -16.15 -1.17
CA VAL A 241 -3.95 -14.72 -1.24
C VAL A 241 -4.49 -14.15 -2.54
N SER A 242 -5.61 -13.44 -2.48
CA SER A 242 -6.35 -12.95 -3.65
C SER A 242 -5.47 -12.17 -4.62
N LEU A 243 -5.68 -12.37 -5.91
CA LEU A 243 -5.05 -11.57 -6.93
C LEU A 243 -5.64 -10.15 -6.94
N SER A 244 -4.76 -9.19 -7.10
CA SER A 244 -5.07 -7.79 -7.34
C SER A 244 -5.66 -7.60 -8.75
N VAL A 245 -6.40 -6.50 -8.93
CA VAL A 245 -6.93 -6.08 -10.24
C VAL A 245 -5.82 -5.98 -11.30
N PHE A 246 -4.64 -5.51 -10.89
CA PHE A 246 -3.49 -5.39 -11.75
C PHE A 246 -3.02 -6.74 -12.31
N GLU A 247 -3.00 -7.79 -11.50
CA GLU A 247 -2.55 -9.13 -11.94
C GLU A 247 -3.53 -9.75 -12.93
N LEU A 248 -4.84 -9.58 -12.70
CA LEU A 248 -5.88 -10.07 -13.60
C LEU A 248 -5.81 -9.39 -14.98
N ILE A 249 -5.60 -8.07 -15.02
CA ILE A 249 -5.43 -7.34 -16.28
C ILE A 249 -4.11 -7.69 -16.95
N THR A 250 -3.03 -7.85 -16.17
CA THR A 250 -1.74 -8.29 -16.70
C THR A 250 -1.88 -9.65 -17.38
N ALA A 251 -2.63 -10.59 -16.79
CA ALA A 251 -2.93 -11.88 -17.40
C ALA A 251 -3.72 -11.72 -18.72
N SER A 252 -4.75 -10.87 -18.73
CA SER A 252 -5.55 -10.60 -19.92
C SER A 252 -4.71 -10.02 -21.06
N TYR A 253 -3.84 -9.03 -20.76
CA TYR A 253 -2.98 -8.37 -21.75
C TYR A 253 -1.83 -9.26 -22.21
N ALA A 254 -1.30 -10.11 -21.33
CA ALA A 254 -0.26 -11.06 -21.68
C ALA A 254 -0.72 -12.01 -22.79
N ALA A 255 -1.98 -12.44 -22.74
CA ALA A 255 -2.57 -13.23 -23.81
C ALA A 255 -2.86 -12.43 -25.10
N ASP A 256 -2.72 -11.10 -25.11
CA ASP A 256 -2.67 -10.26 -26.33
C ASP A 256 -1.21 -9.91 -26.71
N GLY A 257 -0.23 -10.59 -26.11
CA GLY A 257 1.20 -10.36 -26.36
C GLY A 257 1.78 -9.11 -25.67
N TYR A 258 1.05 -8.48 -24.74
CA TYR A 258 1.51 -7.28 -24.03
C TYR A 258 1.82 -7.54 -22.56
N ASN A 259 3.04 -7.22 -22.13
CA ASN A 259 3.45 -7.37 -20.74
C ASN A 259 3.23 -6.07 -19.95
N LEU A 260 2.08 -5.97 -19.27
CA LEU A 260 1.75 -4.83 -18.42
C LEU A 260 2.67 -4.69 -17.21
N ARG A 261 3.18 -5.81 -16.69
CA ARG A 261 4.10 -5.85 -15.55
C ARG A 261 5.40 -5.14 -15.88
N ASP A 262 5.94 -5.39 -17.08
CA ASP A 262 7.14 -4.75 -17.59
C ASP A 262 6.95 -3.26 -17.83
N ASP A 263 5.83 -2.85 -18.45
CA ASP A 263 5.55 -1.43 -18.64
C ASP A 263 5.50 -0.69 -17.29
N TRP A 264 4.86 -1.31 -16.28
CA TRP A 264 4.71 -0.72 -14.96
C TRP A 264 6.02 -0.74 -14.14
N PHE A 265 6.60 -1.91 -13.90
CA PHE A 265 7.76 -2.12 -13.01
C PHE A 265 9.11 -2.09 -13.72
N GLY A 266 9.15 -2.06 -15.04
CA GLY A 266 10.36 -2.13 -15.84
C GLY A 266 10.92 -3.54 -15.94
N SER A 267 11.81 -3.74 -16.92
CA SER A 267 12.45 -5.02 -17.19
C SER A 267 13.82 -4.81 -17.79
N ARG A 268 14.87 -5.12 -17.01
CA ARG A 268 16.27 -5.03 -17.49
C ARG A 268 16.53 -6.01 -18.63
N GLN A 269 15.96 -7.21 -18.53
CA GLN A 269 16.14 -8.26 -19.54
C GLN A 269 15.53 -7.87 -20.90
N ARG A 270 14.39 -7.18 -20.88
CA ARG A 270 13.67 -6.75 -22.09
C ARG A 270 13.90 -5.27 -22.45
N ASN A 271 14.81 -4.60 -21.76
CA ASN A 271 15.12 -3.18 -21.94
C ASN A 271 13.87 -2.27 -21.88
N VAL A 272 12.97 -2.53 -20.94
CA VAL A 272 11.76 -1.72 -20.70
C VAL A 272 11.98 -0.85 -19.47
N GLU A 273 11.86 0.46 -19.63
CA GLU A 273 11.89 1.38 -18.50
C GLU A 273 10.58 1.35 -17.70
N SER A 274 10.70 1.31 -16.37
CA SER A 274 9.55 1.34 -15.46
C SER A 274 8.77 2.65 -15.54
N ARG A 275 7.49 2.57 -15.91
CA ARG A 275 6.55 3.70 -15.81
C ARG A 275 6.42 4.18 -14.38
N LYS A 276 6.30 3.27 -13.43
CA LYS A 276 6.24 3.59 -12.01
C LYS A 276 7.47 4.41 -11.60
N ALA A 277 8.68 3.95 -11.91
CA ALA A 277 9.90 4.68 -11.56
C ALA A 277 9.97 6.07 -12.22
N ARG A 278 9.47 6.24 -13.45
CA ARG A 278 9.40 7.57 -14.09
C ARG A 278 8.43 8.53 -13.39
N ILE A 279 7.33 8.01 -12.86
CA ILE A 279 6.34 8.79 -12.08
C ILE A 279 6.89 9.11 -10.69
N GLU A 280 7.51 8.13 -10.02
CA GLU A 280 8.06 8.25 -8.65
C GLU A 280 9.32 9.12 -8.54
N LYS A 281 9.83 9.65 -9.67
CA LYS A 281 10.84 10.74 -9.65
C LYS A 281 10.32 11.98 -8.90
N ASP A 282 9.01 12.13 -8.82
CA ASP A 282 8.35 13.16 -8.03
C ASP A 282 8.02 12.63 -6.62
N GLU A 283 8.55 13.28 -5.57
CA GLU A 283 8.33 12.91 -4.15
C GLU A 283 6.85 12.83 -3.73
N LEU A 284 5.96 13.58 -4.40
CA LEU A 284 4.51 13.55 -4.15
C LEU A 284 3.83 12.32 -4.75
N LEU A 285 4.48 11.72 -5.74
CA LEU A 285 3.97 10.60 -6.53
C LEU A 285 4.68 9.28 -6.17
N LYS A 286 5.62 9.31 -5.21
CA LYS A 286 6.20 8.10 -4.63
C LYS A 286 5.14 7.19 -4.03
N GLY A 287 5.26 5.89 -4.31
CA GLY A 287 4.35 4.87 -3.80
C GLY A 287 3.01 4.79 -4.50
N ILE A 288 2.84 5.40 -5.69
CA ILE A 288 1.63 5.21 -6.49
C ILE A 288 1.43 3.73 -6.81
N GLU A 289 0.19 3.29 -6.61
CA GLU A 289 -0.21 1.92 -6.88
C GLU A 289 -0.70 1.75 -8.33
N ALA A 290 -0.52 0.56 -8.88
CA ALA A 290 -1.00 0.26 -10.22
C ALA A 290 -2.53 0.32 -10.32
N THR A 291 -3.23 0.04 -9.22
CA THR A 291 -4.69 0.16 -9.06
C THR A 291 -5.15 1.60 -9.26
N GLU A 292 -4.50 2.57 -8.61
CA GLU A 292 -4.78 4.01 -8.76
C GLU A 292 -4.62 4.44 -10.24
N PHE A 293 -3.58 3.96 -10.91
CA PHE A 293 -3.33 4.27 -12.31
C PHE A 293 -4.36 3.63 -13.24
N LEU A 294 -4.69 2.35 -13.05
CA LEU A 294 -5.70 1.63 -13.82
C LEU A 294 -7.10 2.23 -13.64
N GLN A 295 -7.44 2.68 -12.44
CA GLN A 295 -8.69 3.41 -12.20
C GLN A 295 -8.76 4.68 -13.04
N ALA A 296 -7.67 5.46 -13.11
CA ALA A 296 -7.63 6.66 -13.96
C ALA A 296 -7.69 6.33 -15.47
N VAL A 297 -7.08 5.22 -15.93
CA VAL A 297 -7.27 4.73 -17.31
C VAL A 297 -8.74 4.37 -17.56
N SER A 298 -9.40 3.71 -16.60
CA SER A 298 -10.83 3.38 -16.66
C SER A 298 -11.69 4.62 -16.79
N LEU A 299 -11.43 5.68 -16.02
CA LEU A 299 -12.14 6.95 -16.15
C LEU A 299 -12.03 7.52 -17.57
N LEU A 300 -10.80 7.61 -18.10
CA LEU A 300 -10.54 8.17 -19.42
C LEU A 300 -11.21 7.35 -20.54
N HIS A 301 -11.14 6.02 -20.45
CA HIS A 301 -11.71 5.11 -21.43
C HIS A 301 -13.24 5.09 -21.41
N THR A 302 -13.84 4.90 -20.23
CA THR A 302 -15.30 4.85 -20.09
C THR A 302 -15.95 6.19 -20.42
N HIS A 303 -15.24 7.31 -20.20
CA HIS A 303 -15.70 8.63 -20.65
C HIS A 303 -15.73 8.76 -22.18
N GLU A 304 -14.74 8.25 -22.91
CA GLU A 304 -14.82 8.22 -24.39
C GLU A 304 -15.97 7.34 -24.88
N GLN A 305 -16.20 6.18 -24.25
CA GLN A 305 -17.34 5.33 -24.59
C GLN A 305 -18.67 6.04 -24.38
N ARG A 306 -18.80 6.78 -23.27
CA ARG A 306 -19.98 7.58 -22.94
C ARG A 306 -20.20 8.71 -23.94
N LYS A 307 -19.13 9.41 -24.34
CA LYS A 307 -19.19 10.44 -25.40
C LYS A 307 -19.63 9.86 -26.74
N ALA A 308 -19.11 8.69 -27.10
CA ALA A 308 -19.53 7.97 -28.31
C ALA A 308 -21.00 7.53 -28.23
N ASP A 309 -21.49 7.07 -27.07
CA ASP A 309 -22.90 6.72 -26.87
C ASP A 309 -23.82 7.94 -27.02
N ARG A 310 -23.44 9.09 -26.44
CA ARG A 310 -24.17 10.36 -26.61
C ARG A 310 -24.18 10.81 -28.08
N ALA A 311 -23.04 10.75 -28.76
CA ALA A 311 -22.93 11.09 -30.19
C ALA A 311 -23.76 10.15 -31.09
N ALA A 312 -23.93 8.89 -30.68
CA ALA A 312 -24.79 7.92 -31.34
C ALA A 312 -26.29 8.05 -30.98
N GLY A 313 -26.68 9.07 -30.21
CA GLY A 313 -28.07 9.34 -29.85
C GLY A 313 -28.66 8.42 -28.78
N LYS A 314 -27.84 7.63 -28.07
CA LYS A 314 -28.31 6.78 -26.97
C LYS A 314 -28.76 7.64 -25.79
N THR A 315 -29.77 7.19 -25.04
CA THR A 315 -30.33 7.93 -23.89
C THR A 315 -30.52 7.06 -22.65
N GLY A 316 -30.57 7.70 -21.48
CA GLY A 316 -30.82 7.04 -20.20
C GLY A 316 -29.84 5.89 -19.91
N LYS A 317 -30.39 4.71 -19.58
CA LYS A 317 -29.60 3.50 -19.24
C LYS A 317 -28.80 2.92 -20.42
N GLN A 318 -29.03 3.38 -21.65
CA GLN A 318 -28.25 2.94 -22.82
C GLN A 318 -26.87 3.60 -22.89
N ILE A 319 -26.67 4.70 -22.17
CA ILE A 319 -25.40 5.40 -22.09
C ILE A 319 -24.54 4.73 -21.02
N ARG A 320 -23.35 4.28 -21.40
CA ARG A 320 -22.39 3.72 -20.44
C ARG A 320 -21.96 4.79 -19.41
N PRO A 321 -21.89 4.44 -18.11
CA PRO A 321 -21.41 5.36 -17.08
C PRO A 321 -19.89 5.49 -17.16
N VAL A 322 -19.36 6.64 -16.70
CA VAL A 322 -17.94 6.69 -16.33
C VAL A 322 -17.76 5.90 -15.05
N SER A 323 -16.70 5.08 -14.98
CA SER A 323 -16.48 4.23 -13.82
C SER A 323 -15.01 4.00 -13.53
N ALA A 324 -14.71 3.90 -12.23
CA ALA A 324 -13.45 3.45 -11.66
C ALA A 324 -13.63 2.21 -10.76
N LYS A 325 -14.79 1.55 -10.85
CA LYS A 325 -15.09 0.35 -10.06
C LYS A 325 -14.25 -0.82 -10.54
N ARG A 326 -13.88 -1.71 -9.62
CA ARG A 326 -13.13 -2.94 -9.92
C ARG A 326 -13.63 -3.69 -11.17
N ALA A 327 -14.94 -3.88 -11.31
CA ALA A 327 -15.52 -4.64 -12.42
C ALA A 327 -15.24 -3.99 -13.79
N ASP A 328 -15.33 -2.66 -13.88
CA ASP A 328 -15.07 -1.93 -15.13
C ASP A 328 -13.56 -1.87 -15.42
N VAL A 329 -12.74 -1.74 -14.38
CA VAL A 329 -11.27 -1.77 -14.52
C VAL A 329 -10.82 -3.12 -15.09
N LEU A 330 -11.39 -4.24 -14.62
CA LEU A 330 -11.10 -5.59 -15.14
C LEU A 330 -11.50 -5.80 -16.61
N GLN A 331 -12.43 -4.99 -17.13
CA GLN A 331 -12.88 -5.06 -18.53
C GLN A 331 -12.10 -4.11 -19.45
N LEU A 332 -11.08 -3.41 -18.95
CA LEU A 332 -10.26 -2.52 -19.75
C LEU A 332 -9.56 -3.28 -20.88
N PRO A 333 -9.85 -2.98 -22.16
CA PRO A 333 -9.15 -3.60 -23.27
C PRO A 333 -7.71 -3.08 -23.37
N LEU A 334 -6.79 -3.87 -23.94
CA LEU A 334 -5.40 -3.45 -24.16
C LEU A 334 -5.31 -2.13 -24.95
N SER A 335 -6.21 -1.91 -25.89
CA SER A 335 -6.28 -0.66 -26.67
C SER A 335 -6.53 0.57 -25.78
N ALA A 336 -7.29 0.43 -24.69
CA ALA A 336 -7.51 1.52 -23.73
C ALA A 336 -6.21 1.88 -23.01
N TRP A 337 -5.46 0.87 -22.56
CA TRP A 337 -4.14 1.07 -21.94
C TRP A 337 -3.16 1.74 -22.91
N GLN A 338 -3.03 1.22 -24.13
CA GLN A 338 -2.14 1.78 -25.16
C GLN A 338 -2.49 3.23 -25.51
N THR A 339 -3.79 3.58 -25.50
CA THR A 339 -4.25 4.94 -25.77
C THR A 339 -3.93 5.90 -24.62
N TRP A 340 -4.20 5.47 -23.38
CA TRP A 340 -4.26 6.41 -22.25
C TRP A 340 -3.07 6.37 -21.30
N ALA A 341 -2.26 5.30 -21.27
CA ALA A 341 -1.17 5.17 -20.30
C ALA A 341 -0.14 6.31 -20.39
N THR A 342 0.29 6.70 -21.60
CA THR A 342 1.26 7.78 -21.77
C THR A 342 0.68 9.18 -21.46
N PRO A 343 -0.50 9.57 -21.98
CA PRO A 343 -1.16 10.81 -21.55
C PRO A 343 -1.41 10.89 -20.04
N LEU A 344 -1.79 9.77 -19.43
CA LEU A 344 -2.05 9.70 -18.00
C LEU A 344 -0.77 9.79 -17.16
N GLU A 345 0.35 9.21 -17.61
CA GLU A 345 1.67 9.44 -16.98
C GLU A 345 1.97 10.94 -16.89
N THR A 346 1.71 11.69 -17.96
CA THR A 346 1.81 13.16 -17.96
C THR A 346 0.80 13.78 -16.99
N GLY A 347 -0.45 13.31 -16.98
CA GLY A 347 -1.48 13.76 -16.03
C GLY A 347 -1.07 13.63 -14.56
N PHE A 348 -0.44 12.52 -14.17
CA PHE A 348 0.11 12.33 -12.82
C PHE A 348 1.26 13.31 -12.54
N LYS A 349 2.18 13.51 -13.48
CA LYS A 349 3.25 14.52 -13.33
C LYS A 349 2.69 15.93 -13.17
N LEU A 350 1.62 16.27 -13.90
CA LEU A 350 0.91 17.54 -13.74
C LEU A 350 0.21 17.63 -12.37
N ALA A 351 -0.34 16.52 -11.85
CA ALA A 351 -0.91 16.48 -10.51
C ALA A 351 0.15 16.79 -9.44
N GLY A 352 1.36 16.24 -9.57
CA GLY A 352 2.50 16.60 -8.70
C GLY A 352 2.87 18.08 -8.77
N ARG A 353 2.81 18.70 -9.97
CA ARG A 353 3.03 20.16 -10.12
C ARG A 353 1.91 21.00 -9.50
N PHE A 354 0.66 20.59 -9.69
CA PHE A 354 -0.50 21.23 -9.06
C PHE A 354 -0.35 21.20 -7.53
N LEU A 355 -0.05 20.04 -6.96
CA LEU A 355 0.11 19.85 -5.52
C LEU A 355 1.26 20.69 -4.93
N ARG A 356 2.38 20.85 -5.64
CA ARG A 356 3.45 21.79 -5.21
C ARG A 356 2.96 23.23 -5.16
N LYS A 357 2.12 23.64 -6.11
CA LYS A 357 1.50 24.97 -6.10
C LYS A 357 0.54 25.13 -4.91
N GLU A 358 -0.05 24.04 -4.45
CA GLU A 358 -0.82 23.94 -3.20
C GLU A 358 0.03 23.72 -1.93
N CYS A 359 1.37 23.81 -2.04
CA CYS A 359 2.34 23.69 -0.94
C CYS A 359 2.49 22.29 -0.32
N PHE A 360 2.17 21.24 -1.07
CA PHE A 360 2.56 19.86 -0.70
C PHE A 360 3.92 19.53 -1.31
N TYR A 361 4.79 18.86 -0.55
CA TYR A 361 6.14 18.49 -1.01
C TYR A 361 6.46 17.00 -0.88
N SER A 362 5.73 16.27 -0.03
CA SER A 362 5.95 14.83 0.14
C SER A 362 4.65 14.03 0.19
N ARG A 363 4.69 12.78 -0.31
CA ARG A 363 3.54 11.86 -0.30
C ARG A 363 2.88 11.71 1.07
N LYS A 364 3.68 11.69 2.15
CA LYS A 364 3.21 11.53 3.54
C LYS A 364 2.31 12.68 4.00
N GLU A 365 2.44 13.87 3.41
CA GLU A 365 1.62 15.04 3.69
C GLU A 365 0.25 14.97 3.01
N LEU A 366 0.11 14.15 1.97
CA LEU A 366 -1.16 14.05 1.26
C LEU A 366 -2.25 13.49 2.18
N PRO A 367 -3.41 14.17 2.28
CA PRO A 367 -4.56 13.68 3.02
C PRO A 367 -5.14 12.40 2.40
N TYR A 368 -5.28 12.39 1.08
CA TYR A 368 -5.88 11.30 0.33
C TYR A 368 -5.07 11.01 -0.95
N SER A 369 -4.55 9.80 -1.07
CA SER A 369 -3.95 9.35 -2.32
C SER A 369 -5.00 9.10 -3.40
N THR A 370 -6.19 8.66 -3.00
CA THR A 370 -7.33 8.35 -3.88
C THR A 370 -7.84 9.56 -4.66
N GLN A 371 -7.69 10.78 -4.12
CA GLN A 371 -8.07 12.02 -4.81
C GLN A 371 -7.12 12.37 -5.98
N LEU A 372 -5.93 11.77 -6.03
CA LEU A 372 -5.01 11.92 -7.16
C LEU A 372 -5.52 11.27 -8.43
N VAL A 373 -6.33 10.22 -8.31
CA VAL A 373 -6.86 9.47 -9.45
C VAL A 373 -7.70 10.38 -10.37
N PRO A 374 -8.78 11.04 -9.89
CA PRO A 374 -9.55 11.95 -10.73
C PRO A 374 -8.75 13.20 -11.11
N LEU A 375 -7.89 13.72 -10.22
CA LEU A 375 -7.04 14.87 -10.53
C LEU A 375 -6.11 14.58 -11.71
N ALA A 376 -5.38 13.47 -11.69
CA ALA A 376 -4.47 13.08 -12.76
C ALA A 376 -5.22 12.81 -14.08
N ALA A 377 -6.38 12.17 -14.03
CA ALA A 377 -7.21 11.93 -15.21
C ALA A 377 -7.74 13.24 -15.83
N VAL A 378 -8.19 14.20 -15.00
CA VAL A 378 -8.60 15.54 -15.45
C VAL A 378 -7.42 16.29 -16.05
N LEU A 379 -6.26 16.29 -15.39
CA LEU A 379 -5.05 16.98 -15.88
C LEU A 379 -4.49 16.36 -17.15
N ALA A 380 -4.67 15.05 -17.37
CA ALA A 380 -4.34 14.41 -18.64
C ALA A 380 -5.19 14.95 -19.82
N ARG A 381 -6.42 15.42 -19.54
CA ARG A 381 -7.30 16.07 -20.53
C ARG A 381 -7.01 17.54 -20.71
N LEU A 382 -6.84 18.27 -19.61
CA LEU A 382 -6.62 19.71 -19.63
C LEU A 382 -5.25 20.07 -20.21
N GLN A 383 -4.22 19.26 -19.94
CA GLN A 383 -2.83 19.60 -20.25
C GLN A 383 -2.53 21.03 -19.76
N GLU A 384 -1.92 21.90 -20.56
CA GLU A 384 -1.55 23.25 -20.11
C GLU A 384 -2.73 24.13 -19.63
N ARG A 385 -3.97 23.82 -20.03
CA ARG A 385 -5.17 24.56 -19.62
C ARG A 385 -5.40 24.60 -18.11
N TRP A 386 -4.86 23.64 -17.34
CA TRP A 386 -5.03 23.66 -15.86
C TRP A 386 -4.40 24.89 -15.20
N LEU A 387 -3.47 25.58 -15.89
CA LEU A 387 -2.85 26.82 -15.42
C LEU A 387 -3.71 28.06 -15.69
N GLU A 388 -4.75 27.95 -16.51
CA GLU A 388 -5.68 29.05 -16.73
C GLU A 388 -6.31 29.46 -15.38
N PRO A 389 -6.31 30.76 -15.01
CA PRO A 389 -6.66 31.18 -13.65
C PRO A 389 -7.99 30.63 -13.14
N LYS A 390 -9.05 30.67 -13.97
CA LYS A 390 -10.38 30.17 -13.60
C LYS A 390 -10.41 28.65 -13.41
N ILE A 391 -9.69 27.90 -14.24
CA ILE A 391 -9.62 26.44 -14.14
C ILE A 391 -8.81 26.05 -12.89
N TYR A 392 -7.68 26.72 -12.66
CA TYR A 392 -6.86 26.52 -11.47
C TYR A 392 -7.64 26.81 -10.18
N GLU A 393 -8.38 27.91 -10.11
CA GLU A 393 -9.22 28.25 -8.95
C GLU A 393 -10.28 27.18 -8.67
N LYS A 394 -10.97 26.70 -9.71
CA LYS A 394 -11.94 25.60 -9.60
C LYS A 394 -11.29 24.29 -9.12
N LEU A 395 -10.14 23.93 -9.69
CA LEU A 395 -9.37 22.75 -9.29
C LEU A 395 -8.91 22.84 -7.83
N SER A 396 -8.34 23.98 -7.42
CA SER A 396 -7.96 24.26 -6.03
C SER A 396 -9.18 24.11 -5.10
N ARG A 397 -10.30 24.77 -5.43
CA ARG A 397 -11.51 24.72 -4.62
C ARG A 397 -12.04 23.30 -4.46
N TRP A 398 -12.12 22.54 -5.55
CA TRP A 398 -12.51 21.13 -5.51
C TRP A 398 -11.56 20.29 -4.65
N TYR A 399 -10.25 20.48 -4.83
CA TYR A 399 -9.25 19.72 -4.09
C TYR A 399 -9.41 19.93 -2.59
N TRP A 400 -9.45 21.18 -2.15
CA TRP A 400 -9.63 21.56 -0.74
C TRP A 400 -10.99 21.16 -0.17
N CYS A 401 -12.07 21.21 -0.96
CA CYS A 401 -13.37 20.68 -0.55
C CYS A 401 -13.31 19.16 -0.29
N GLY A 402 -12.61 18.39 -1.13
CA GLY A 402 -12.42 16.95 -0.92
C GLY A 402 -11.60 16.63 0.34
N VAL A 403 -10.54 17.40 0.59
CA VAL A 403 -9.67 17.25 1.77
C VAL A 403 -10.39 17.63 3.05
N LEU A 404 -10.92 18.85 3.13
CA LEU A 404 -11.48 19.44 4.35
C LEU A 404 -12.90 18.93 4.65
N GLY A 405 -13.66 18.54 3.63
CA GLY A 405 -14.92 17.82 3.80
C GLY A 405 -14.73 16.32 4.13
N GLU A 406 -13.48 15.84 4.21
CA GLU A 406 -13.11 14.45 4.48
C GLU A 406 -13.80 13.42 3.56
N LEU A 407 -14.03 13.79 2.29
CA LEU A 407 -14.92 13.07 1.37
C LEU A 407 -14.30 11.85 0.68
N TYR A 408 -12.99 11.63 0.87
CA TYR A 408 -12.20 10.58 0.22
C TYR A 408 -11.77 9.46 1.18
N GLY A 409 -12.34 9.41 2.40
CA GLY A 409 -12.06 8.36 3.39
C GLY A 409 -12.82 7.04 3.19
N GLY A 410 -13.90 7.00 2.41
CA GLY A 410 -14.73 5.80 2.19
C GLY A 410 -15.48 5.80 0.85
N ALA A 411 -15.87 4.60 0.37
CA ALA A 411 -16.62 4.36 -0.88
C ALA A 411 -16.17 5.22 -2.10
N VAL A 412 -14.86 5.35 -2.26
CA VAL A 412 -14.23 6.37 -3.13
C VAL A 412 -14.44 6.14 -4.63
N GLU A 413 -14.63 4.91 -5.09
CA GLU A 413 -14.69 4.60 -6.54
C GLU A 413 -15.80 5.38 -7.27
N THR A 414 -16.97 5.49 -6.64
CA THR A 414 -18.10 6.24 -7.21
C THR A 414 -17.83 7.74 -7.19
N ARG A 415 -17.22 8.26 -6.12
CA ARG A 415 -16.86 9.68 -6.04
C ARG A 415 -15.80 10.04 -7.08
N ILE A 416 -14.77 9.21 -7.24
CA ILE A 416 -13.71 9.39 -8.24
C ILE A 416 -14.30 9.52 -9.65
N ALA A 417 -15.25 8.66 -10.01
CA ALA A 417 -15.91 8.71 -11.31
C ALA A 417 -16.76 9.96 -11.49
N ASN A 418 -17.59 10.31 -10.49
CA ASN A 418 -18.42 11.51 -10.53
C ASN A 418 -17.56 12.79 -10.59
N ASP A 419 -16.52 12.89 -9.75
CA ASP A 419 -15.67 14.08 -9.71
C ASP A 419 -14.92 14.29 -11.03
N TYR A 420 -14.49 13.22 -11.69
CA TYR A 420 -13.89 13.33 -13.02
C TYR A 420 -14.87 13.91 -14.06
N GLU A 421 -16.11 13.41 -14.13
CA GLU A 421 -17.13 13.95 -15.05
C GLU A 421 -17.51 15.39 -14.67
N GLU A 422 -17.87 15.61 -13.41
CA GLU A 422 -18.41 16.88 -12.93
C GLU A 422 -17.37 18.00 -12.98
N LEU A 423 -16.07 17.72 -12.76
CA LEU A 423 -15.03 18.72 -12.97
C LEU A 423 -14.94 19.16 -14.43
N LEU A 424 -14.95 18.20 -15.37
CA LEU A 424 -14.89 18.51 -16.79
C LEU A 424 -16.10 19.32 -17.25
N GLU A 425 -17.29 18.99 -16.76
CA GLU A 425 -18.50 19.77 -17.00
C GLU A 425 -18.39 21.16 -16.36
N TRP A 426 -17.91 21.26 -15.12
CA TRP A 426 -17.77 22.53 -14.41
C TRP A 426 -16.78 23.48 -15.06
N PHE A 427 -15.73 23.00 -15.73
CA PHE A 427 -14.80 23.89 -16.43
C PHE A 427 -15.46 24.62 -17.59
N GLU A 428 -16.46 24.01 -18.23
CA GLU A 428 -17.17 24.57 -19.39
C GLU A 428 -18.45 25.32 -18.97
N ASP A 429 -19.09 24.93 -17.87
CA ASP A 429 -20.29 25.58 -17.31
C ASP A 429 -20.10 25.92 -15.82
N ASN A 430 -20.16 27.20 -15.46
CA ASN A 430 -20.00 27.66 -14.08
C ASN A 430 -21.11 27.18 -13.13
N GLU A 431 -22.31 26.92 -13.66
CA GLU A 431 -23.47 26.49 -12.87
C GLU A 431 -23.42 24.99 -12.53
N ALA A 432 -22.63 24.20 -13.28
CA ALA A 432 -22.44 22.77 -13.07
C ALA A 432 -21.48 22.44 -11.90
N VAL A 433 -21.73 23.02 -10.71
CA VAL A 433 -20.85 22.87 -9.54
C VAL A 433 -20.79 21.39 -9.10
N PRO A 434 -19.58 20.79 -8.99
CA PRO A 434 -19.43 19.39 -8.60
C PRO A 434 -20.00 19.11 -7.23
N ARG A 435 -20.52 17.90 -7.04
CA ARG A 435 -21.04 17.42 -5.76
C ARG A 435 -20.00 17.49 -4.65
N THR A 436 -18.74 17.20 -4.94
CA THR A 436 -17.66 17.30 -3.94
C THR A 436 -17.49 18.75 -3.46
N VAL A 437 -17.68 19.73 -4.34
CA VAL A 437 -17.70 21.13 -3.93
C VAL A 437 -18.99 21.43 -3.16
N ARG A 438 -20.17 21.04 -3.64
CA ARG A 438 -21.47 21.35 -3.02
C ARG A 438 -21.69 20.68 -1.66
N ASP A 439 -21.31 19.42 -1.52
CA ASP A 439 -21.58 18.59 -0.35
C ASP A 439 -20.49 18.72 0.73
N ALA A 440 -19.31 19.25 0.38
CA ALA A 440 -18.25 19.46 1.37
C ALA A 440 -18.67 20.47 2.45
N ASN A 441 -18.49 20.07 3.70
CA ASN A 441 -18.76 20.87 4.89
C ASN A 441 -17.66 20.63 5.93
N PHE A 442 -17.25 21.69 6.64
CA PHE A 442 -16.33 21.59 7.77
C PHE A 442 -16.99 22.21 8.99
N GLN A 443 -17.26 21.39 10.01
CA GLN A 443 -17.85 21.86 11.26
C GLN A 443 -16.76 22.38 12.20
N PRO A 444 -16.82 23.61 12.75
CA PRO A 444 -15.79 24.14 13.64
C PRO A 444 -15.51 23.26 14.87
N GLU A 445 -16.50 22.54 15.38
CA GLU A 445 -16.37 21.58 16.50
C GLU A 445 -15.38 20.45 16.16
N ARG A 446 -15.16 20.19 14.85
CA ARG A 446 -14.17 19.22 14.38
C ARG A 446 -12.79 19.53 14.95
N PHE A 447 -12.42 20.80 15.11
CA PHE A 447 -11.14 21.22 15.68
C PHE A 447 -10.83 20.60 17.04
N ASP A 448 -11.85 20.39 17.89
CA ASP A 448 -11.69 19.87 19.25
C ASP A 448 -11.32 18.38 19.29
N THR A 449 -11.58 17.69 18.17
CA THR A 449 -11.30 16.26 17.99
C THR A 449 -10.06 15.99 17.12
N LEU A 450 -9.56 17.00 16.39
CA LEU A 450 -8.40 16.87 15.50
C LEU A 450 -7.08 16.78 16.28
N ARG A 451 -6.76 15.58 16.77
CA ARG A 451 -5.52 15.28 17.53
C ARG A 451 -4.52 14.41 16.77
N SER A 452 -5.02 13.60 15.82
CA SER A 452 -4.20 12.64 15.08
C SER A 452 -3.57 13.25 13.83
N ARG A 453 -2.25 13.08 13.68
CA ARG A 453 -1.48 13.49 12.50
C ARG A 453 -1.83 12.71 11.23
N LEU A 454 -2.59 11.62 11.36
CA LEU A 454 -3.05 10.82 10.23
C LEU A 454 -4.39 11.31 9.65
N SER A 455 -5.15 12.16 10.37
CA SER A 455 -6.41 12.71 9.85
C SER A 455 -6.17 13.57 8.62
N ALA A 456 -7.05 13.43 7.64
CA ALA A 456 -6.99 14.17 6.39
C ALA A 456 -7.17 15.68 6.62
N ALA A 457 -8.18 16.08 7.39
CA ALA A 457 -8.36 17.48 7.78
C ALA A 457 -7.16 18.01 8.57
N TYR A 458 -6.59 17.20 9.47
CA TYR A 458 -5.39 17.59 10.22
C TYR A 458 -4.21 17.90 9.29
N LYS A 459 -3.92 17.01 8.33
CA LYS A 459 -2.87 17.24 7.32
C LYS A 459 -3.18 18.45 6.45
N GLY A 460 -4.42 18.54 5.95
CA GLY A 460 -4.89 19.61 5.09
C GLY A 460 -4.73 20.99 5.73
N ILE A 461 -5.21 21.18 6.95
CA ILE A 461 -5.16 22.49 7.64
C ILE A 461 -3.71 22.93 7.89
N ASN A 462 -2.82 22.01 8.27
CA ASN A 462 -1.41 22.34 8.47
C ASN A 462 -0.74 22.83 7.17
N ILE A 463 -1.01 22.17 6.03
CA ILE A 463 -0.50 22.61 4.73
C ILE A 463 -1.18 23.90 4.27
N LEU A 464 -2.48 24.08 4.56
CA LEU A 464 -3.21 25.30 4.21
C LEU A 464 -2.62 26.53 4.90
N VAL A 465 -2.20 26.42 6.17
CA VAL A 465 -1.48 27.50 6.87
C VAL A 465 -0.18 27.87 6.14
N LEU A 466 0.59 26.87 5.68
CA LEU A 466 1.81 27.12 4.90
C LEU A 466 1.51 27.78 3.55
N ARG A 467 0.45 27.33 2.86
CA ARG A 467 -0.02 27.90 1.59
C ARG A 467 -0.38 29.38 1.71
N GLU A 468 -0.94 29.78 2.85
CA GLU A 468 -1.33 31.17 3.12
C GLU A 468 -0.14 32.06 3.52
N GLY A 469 1.08 31.55 3.42
CA GLY A 469 2.32 32.34 3.53
C GLY A 469 3.01 32.24 4.89
N ALA A 470 2.72 31.21 5.68
CA ALA A 470 3.39 31.00 6.95
C ALA A 470 4.91 30.81 6.78
N LYS A 471 5.69 31.42 7.68
CA LYS A 471 7.16 31.44 7.66
C LYS A 471 7.75 30.92 8.96
N ASP A 472 8.82 30.14 8.86
CA ASP A 472 9.52 29.60 10.03
C ASP A 472 10.04 30.71 10.95
N TRP A 473 9.92 30.49 12.27
CA TRP A 473 10.21 31.51 13.27
C TRP A 473 11.70 31.78 13.48
N PHE A 474 12.56 30.86 13.05
CA PHE A 474 14.01 31.04 13.17
C PHE A 474 14.61 31.51 11.84
N TRP A 475 14.34 30.77 10.77
CA TRP A 475 14.91 31.04 9.44
C TRP A 475 14.17 32.14 8.67
N LYS A 476 12.98 32.55 9.12
CA LYS A 476 12.13 33.57 8.47
C LYS A 476 11.76 33.21 7.02
N ALA A 477 11.85 31.93 6.69
CA ALA A 477 11.73 31.39 5.35
C ALA A 477 10.38 30.66 5.18
N SER A 478 9.84 30.69 3.96
CA SER A 478 8.63 29.96 3.61
C SER A 478 8.89 28.46 3.48
N ILE A 479 7.84 27.65 3.41
CA ILE A 479 8.00 26.21 3.17
C ILE A 479 8.75 25.90 1.86
N GLN A 480 8.52 26.68 0.80
CA GLN A 480 9.21 26.52 -0.48
C GLN A 480 10.72 26.65 -0.32
N GLU A 481 11.16 27.68 0.42
CA GLU A 481 12.57 27.98 0.64
C GLU A 481 13.23 26.92 1.53
N LEU A 482 12.51 26.47 2.57
CA LEU A 482 13.01 25.43 3.47
C LEU A 482 13.11 24.06 2.81
N ASP A 483 12.14 23.68 1.98
CA ASP A 483 12.16 22.43 1.21
C ASP A 483 13.33 22.41 0.22
N ALA A 484 13.61 23.53 -0.45
CA ALA A 484 14.77 23.69 -1.34
C ALA A 484 16.12 23.52 -0.62
N HIS A 485 16.17 23.73 0.70
CA HIS A 485 17.34 23.53 1.55
C HIS A 485 17.29 22.21 2.34
N GLU A 486 16.36 21.32 2.03
CA GLU A 486 16.13 20.04 2.74
C GLU A 486 15.88 20.21 4.25
N ILE A 487 15.33 21.37 4.66
CA ILE A 487 15.01 21.67 6.06
C ILE A 487 13.59 21.19 6.35
N ALA A 488 13.47 20.06 7.05
CA ALA A 488 12.18 19.52 7.45
C ALA A 488 11.47 20.39 8.50
N LEU A 489 10.16 20.56 8.31
CA LEU A 489 9.25 21.06 9.34
C LEU A 489 8.67 19.90 10.15
N ASP A 490 8.42 20.16 11.43
CA ASP A 490 7.66 19.25 12.28
C ASP A 490 6.59 20.01 13.07
N ILE A 491 5.58 19.28 13.54
CA ILE A 491 4.41 19.84 14.19
C ILE A 491 4.64 19.90 15.68
N HIS A 492 4.57 21.09 16.22
CA HIS A 492 4.89 21.38 17.62
C HIS A 492 3.75 22.08 18.32
N HIS A 493 3.62 21.82 19.62
CA HIS A 493 2.69 22.54 20.48
C HIS A 493 3.14 23.99 20.63
N ILE A 494 2.20 24.93 20.44
CA ILE A 494 2.46 26.37 20.58
C ILE A 494 2.56 26.70 22.06
N PHE A 495 1.54 26.34 22.84
CA PHE A 495 1.64 26.25 24.29
C PHE A 495 2.22 24.87 24.63
N PRO A 496 3.44 24.77 25.16
CA PRO A 496 4.11 23.49 25.33
C PRO A 496 3.37 22.60 26.33
N ARG A 497 3.41 21.28 26.07
CA ARG A 497 2.76 20.27 26.90
C ARG A 497 3.10 20.43 28.40
N ALA A 498 4.38 20.60 28.72
CA ALA A 498 4.82 20.74 30.11
C ALA A 498 4.23 21.98 30.81
N TRP A 499 4.08 23.09 30.07
CA TRP A 499 3.43 24.29 30.58
C TRP A 499 1.93 24.06 30.77
N CYS A 500 1.24 23.45 29.80
CA CYS A 500 -0.19 23.15 29.90
C CYS A 500 -0.50 22.24 31.09
N GLU A 501 0.28 21.17 31.28
CA GLU A 501 0.14 20.26 32.41
C GLU A 501 0.34 20.98 33.75
N ALA A 502 1.31 21.91 33.83
CA ALA A 502 1.53 22.72 35.03
C ALA A 502 0.40 23.72 35.32
N GLN A 503 -0.32 24.20 34.29
CA GLN A 503 -1.50 25.07 34.44
C GLN A 503 -2.81 24.28 34.65
N GLY A 504 -2.76 22.94 34.74
CA GLY A 504 -3.95 22.10 34.90
C GLY A 504 -4.83 21.99 33.66
N ILE A 505 -4.30 22.29 32.46
CA ILE A 505 -5.02 22.18 31.20
C ILE A 505 -5.03 20.72 30.75
N GLY A 506 -6.21 20.15 30.53
CA GLY A 506 -6.36 18.75 30.13
C GLY A 506 -5.83 18.44 28.72
N ARG A 507 -5.39 17.19 28.53
CA ARG A 507 -4.79 16.69 27.27
C ARG A 507 -5.72 16.83 26.08
N GLU A 508 -7.00 16.63 26.29
CA GLU A 508 -8.04 16.79 25.29
C GLU A 508 -8.11 18.20 24.69
N ARG A 509 -7.64 19.21 25.44
CA ARG A 509 -7.61 20.62 25.02
C ARG A 509 -6.28 21.00 24.36
N TYR A 510 -5.16 20.73 25.04
CA TYR A 510 -3.85 21.18 24.55
C TYR A 510 -3.31 20.32 23.39
N ASP A 511 -3.79 19.09 23.20
CA ASP A 511 -3.28 18.19 22.16
C ASP A 511 -4.03 18.29 20.83
N THR A 512 -4.94 19.26 20.70
CA THR A 512 -5.68 19.57 19.48
C THR A 512 -4.82 20.29 18.44
N LEU A 513 -5.27 20.29 17.19
CA LEU A 513 -4.65 21.05 16.10
C LEU A 513 -4.61 22.57 16.41
N LEU A 514 -5.59 23.08 17.16
CA LEU A 514 -5.63 24.49 17.56
C LEU A 514 -4.43 24.92 18.40
N ASN A 515 -3.75 24.00 19.07
CA ASN A 515 -2.50 24.31 19.80
C ASN A 515 -1.25 23.83 19.06
N LYS A 516 -1.31 23.54 17.76
CA LYS A 516 -0.17 22.99 17.01
C LYS A 516 0.18 23.79 15.77
N THR A 517 1.45 23.87 15.41
CA THR A 517 1.92 24.53 14.18
C THR A 517 3.16 23.84 13.62
N LEU A 518 3.37 23.97 12.31
CA LEU A 518 4.58 23.49 11.64
C LEU A 518 5.69 24.53 11.78
N ILE A 519 6.83 24.13 12.36
CA ILE A 519 8.05 24.93 12.49
C ILE A 519 9.28 24.04 12.35
N SER A 520 10.44 24.65 12.06
CA SER A 520 11.70 23.93 11.92
C SER A 520 12.20 23.42 13.27
N TYR A 521 13.09 22.43 13.22
CA TYR A 521 13.76 21.90 14.41
C TYR A 521 14.50 22.98 15.22
N LYS A 522 15.04 24.03 14.56
CA LYS A 522 15.74 25.13 15.24
C LYS A 522 14.78 25.98 16.07
N ALA A 523 13.65 26.37 15.48
CA ALA A 523 12.60 27.10 16.19
C ALA A 523 12.06 26.26 17.37
N ASN A 524 11.78 24.98 17.13
CA ASN A 524 11.29 24.07 18.16
C ASN A 524 12.24 23.94 19.37
N ARG A 525 13.55 23.82 19.14
CA ARG A 525 14.55 23.71 20.23
C ARG A 525 14.55 24.94 21.16
N LYS A 526 14.07 26.10 20.69
CA LYS A 526 13.99 27.33 21.49
C LYS A 526 12.70 27.43 22.31
N ILE A 527 11.63 26.73 21.91
CA ILE A 527 10.35 26.68 22.64
C ILE A 527 10.52 25.95 23.98
N GLY A 528 11.08 24.74 23.95
CA GLY A 528 11.25 23.93 25.16
C GLY A 528 9.93 23.63 25.87
N GLY A 529 9.91 23.76 27.20
CA GLY A 529 8.70 23.62 28.04
C GLY A 529 8.20 24.95 28.62
N ASP A 530 8.69 26.09 28.12
CA ASP A 530 8.39 27.41 28.66
C ASP A 530 7.05 27.97 28.15
N ALA A 531 6.50 28.95 28.87
CA ALA A 531 5.34 29.71 28.40
C ALA A 531 5.65 30.49 27.10
N PRO A 532 4.67 30.72 26.20
CA PRO A 532 4.86 31.54 25.01
C PRO A 532 5.51 32.90 25.23
N SER A 533 5.07 33.66 26.23
CA SER A 533 5.67 34.95 26.58
C SER A 533 7.20 34.86 26.75
N ARG A 534 7.68 33.76 27.35
CA ARG A 534 9.10 33.55 27.66
C ARG A 534 9.88 33.04 26.46
N TYR A 535 9.40 32.02 25.75
CA TYR A 535 10.17 31.49 24.62
C TYR A 535 10.16 32.45 23.43
N LEU A 536 9.11 33.26 23.24
CA LEU A 536 9.07 34.25 22.17
C LEU A 536 10.18 35.30 22.35
N SER A 537 10.36 35.83 23.56
CA SER A 537 11.48 36.73 23.85
C SER A 537 12.85 36.08 23.62
N LYS A 538 12.99 34.77 23.89
CA LYS A 538 14.24 34.03 23.61
C LYS A 538 14.51 33.90 22.12
N ILE A 539 13.49 33.65 21.31
CA ILE A 539 13.63 33.55 19.85
C ILE A 539 13.99 34.93 19.27
N GLN A 540 13.30 35.98 19.72
CA GLN A 540 13.51 37.36 19.23
C GLN A 540 14.91 37.89 19.54
N SER A 541 15.41 37.64 20.76
CA SER A 541 16.72 38.10 21.23
C SER A 541 17.90 37.25 20.75
N GLU A 542 17.64 36.16 20.01
CA GLU A 542 18.71 35.35 19.45
C GLU A 542 19.51 36.17 18.42
N LYS A 543 20.83 36.27 18.61
CA LYS A 543 21.72 37.09 17.75
C LYS A 543 21.61 36.79 16.25
N GLN A 544 21.29 35.56 15.88
CA GLN A 544 21.15 35.13 14.48
C GLN A 544 19.77 35.43 13.89
N VAL A 545 18.79 35.74 14.75
CA VAL A 545 17.40 36.01 14.38
C VAL A 545 17.14 37.51 14.44
N ASP A 546 17.45 38.17 15.57
CA ASP A 546 17.32 39.61 15.81
C ASP A 546 16.02 40.20 15.22
N LEU A 547 14.90 39.96 15.89
CA LEU A 547 13.57 40.37 15.46
C LEU A 547 12.97 41.43 16.39
N SER A 548 12.49 42.52 15.81
CA SER A 548 11.59 43.45 16.49
C SER A 548 10.26 42.77 16.86
N ASP A 549 9.53 43.36 17.81
CA ASP A 549 8.21 42.86 18.20
C ASP A 549 7.20 42.86 17.05
N GLN A 550 7.33 43.81 16.13
CA GLN A 550 6.48 43.91 14.94
C GLN A 550 6.78 42.77 13.94
N GLU A 551 8.06 42.47 13.69
CA GLU A 551 8.45 41.40 12.77
C GLU A 551 8.10 40.01 13.33
N MET A 552 8.32 39.78 14.63
CA MET A 552 7.87 38.53 15.28
C MET A 552 6.35 38.43 15.27
N GLY A 553 5.65 39.54 15.49
CA GLY A 553 4.20 39.60 15.37
C GLY A 553 3.71 39.21 13.98
N ALA A 554 4.36 39.70 12.92
CA ALA A 554 4.05 39.34 11.53
C ALA A 554 4.32 37.85 11.24
N LEU A 555 5.41 37.29 11.75
CA LEU A 555 5.70 35.85 11.63
C LEU A 555 4.63 35.01 12.31
N LEU A 556 4.26 35.33 13.55
CA LEU A 556 3.20 34.61 14.27
C LEU A 556 1.84 34.74 13.55
N ALA A 557 1.50 35.95 13.08
CA ALA A 557 0.27 36.19 12.34
C ALA A 557 0.21 35.37 11.03
N SER A 558 1.35 35.14 10.37
CA SER A 558 1.42 34.29 9.16
C SER A 558 1.00 32.83 9.43
N HIS A 559 1.09 32.36 10.68
CA HIS A 559 0.61 31.04 11.12
C HIS A 559 -0.83 31.06 11.65
N ALA A 560 -1.58 32.14 11.40
CA ALA A 560 -2.90 32.39 11.98
C ALA A 560 -2.88 32.44 13.53
N LEU A 561 -1.81 32.99 14.12
CA LEU A 561 -1.66 33.16 15.57
C LEU A 561 -1.93 34.60 16.00
N SER A 562 -2.31 34.80 17.26
CA SER A 562 -2.39 36.13 17.88
C SER A 562 -1.15 36.40 18.72
N PRO A 563 -0.25 37.30 18.28
CA PRO A 563 0.95 37.65 19.04
C PRO A 563 0.62 38.17 20.46
N GLU A 564 -0.47 38.91 20.61
CA GLU A 564 -0.88 39.54 21.87
C GLU A 564 -1.31 38.48 22.88
N LEU A 565 -2.14 37.52 22.46
CA LEU A 565 -2.62 36.42 23.30
C LEU A 565 -1.49 35.47 23.70
N LEU A 566 -0.53 35.24 22.80
CA LEU A 566 0.68 34.47 23.11
C LEU A 566 1.56 35.20 24.13
N ARG A 567 1.79 36.51 23.97
CA ARG A 567 2.57 37.30 24.94
C ARG A 567 1.90 37.39 26.31
N ALA A 568 0.57 37.28 26.36
CA ALA A 568 -0.22 37.25 27.59
C ALA A 568 -0.36 35.83 28.20
N ASP A 569 0.20 34.79 27.57
CA ASP A 569 0.03 33.39 27.95
C ASP A 569 -1.45 32.95 28.10
N ASN A 570 -2.37 33.61 27.41
CA ASN A 570 -3.81 33.37 27.53
C ASN A 570 -4.26 32.22 26.61
N PHE A 571 -4.18 30.99 27.13
CA PHE A 571 -4.51 29.78 26.37
C PHE A 571 -5.95 29.75 25.87
N ASP A 572 -6.94 30.09 26.72
CA ASP A 572 -8.35 29.91 26.39
C ASP A 572 -8.80 30.87 25.27
N GLU A 573 -8.47 32.16 25.39
CA GLU A 573 -8.74 33.14 24.33
C GLU A 573 -7.94 32.84 23.06
N PHE A 574 -6.70 32.35 23.19
CA PHE A 574 -5.89 31.97 22.05
C PHE A 574 -6.54 30.85 21.23
N ILE A 575 -7.06 29.80 21.87
CA ILE A 575 -7.68 28.67 21.19
C ILE A 575 -8.92 29.15 20.42
N GLU A 576 -9.74 30.00 21.01
CA GLU A 576 -10.93 30.54 20.35
C GLU A 576 -10.57 31.48 19.19
N ASP A 577 -9.61 32.39 19.38
CA ASP A 577 -9.16 33.27 18.31
C ASP A 577 -8.57 32.48 17.13
N ARG A 578 -7.76 31.46 17.44
CA ARG A 578 -7.16 30.60 16.43
C ARG A 578 -8.19 29.76 15.69
N ARG A 579 -9.23 29.28 16.39
CA ARG A 579 -10.38 28.60 15.76
C ARG A 579 -11.00 29.51 14.71
N ARG A 580 -11.33 30.77 15.05
CA ARG A 580 -11.90 31.73 14.09
C ARG A 580 -10.97 32.01 12.91
N LYS A 581 -9.67 32.20 13.15
CA LYS A 581 -8.70 32.49 12.07
C LYS A 581 -8.54 31.29 11.12
N LEU A 582 -8.42 30.08 11.65
CA LEU A 582 -8.33 28.87 10.83
C LEU A 582 -9.64 28.59 10.08
N SER A 583 -10.80 28.84 10.70
CA SER A 583 -12.10 28.79 10.01
C SER A 583 -12.11 29.69 8.78
N ARG A 584 -11.65 30.94 8.87
CA ARG A 584 -11.57 31.85 7.70
C ARG A 584 -10.66 31.33 6.59
N LEU A 585 -9.55 30.67 6.93
CA LEU A 585 -8.68 30.05 5.93
C LEU A 585 -9.40 28.89 5.21
N ILE A 586 -10.11 28.06 5.98
CA ILE A 586 -10.94 26.97 5.44
C ILE A 586 -12.04 27.53 4.53
N GLU A 587 -12.72 28.59 4.94
CA GLU A 587 -13.77 29.25 4.15
C GLU A 587 -13.24 29.75 2.80
N LYS A 588 -12.07 30.41 2.84
CA LYS A 588 -11.39 30.90 1.63
C LYS A 588 -11.00 29.73 0.71
N ALA A 589 -10.44 28.65 1.25
CA ALA A 589 -10.01 27.50 0.47
C ALA A 589 -11.18 26.72 -0.16
N MET A 590 -12.29 26.56 0.58
CA MET A 590 -13.50 25.88 0.11
C MET A 590 -14.41 26.79 -0.72
N GLY A 591 -14.22 28.11 -0.65
CA GLY A 591 -15.10 29.11 -1.26
C GLY A 591 -16.52 29.01 -0.70
N LYS A 592 -16.66 28.83 0.61
CA LYS A 592 -17.94 28.69 1.32
C LYS A 592 -17.82 29.27 2.73
N GLN A 593 -18.91 29.80 3.28
CA GLN A 593 -18.99 30.13 4.69
C GLN A 593 -19.22 28.86 5.51
N LEU A 594 -18.60 28.78 6.69
CA LEU A 594 -18.88 27.71 7.65
C LEU A 594 -20.15 28.05 8.43
N ILE A 595 -21.05 27.10 8.55
CA ILE A 595 -22.26 27.26 9.36
C ILE A 595 -21.83 27.14 10.83
N LEU A 596 -21.86 28.25 11.55
CA LEU A 596 -21.82 28.25 13.01
C LEU A 596 -23.24 27.95 13.47
N GLU A 597 -23.47 26.86 14.20
CA GLU A 597 -24.74 26.71 14.92
C GLU A 597 -24.78 27.81 15.99
N GLU A 598 -25.56 28.86 15.75
CA GLU A 598 -25.95 29.77 16.81
C GLU A 598 -26.76 28.97 17.83
N ASN A 599 -26.26 28.93 19.08
CA ASN A 599 -26.98 28.39 20.23
C ASN A 599 -28.40 28.99 20.26
N THR A 600 -29.37 28.21 19.77
CA THR A 600 -30.80 28.50 19.97
C THR A 600 -31.08 28.23 21.43
N THR A 601 -30.86 29.25 22.24
CA THR A 601 -31.35 29.32 23.61
C THR A 601 -32.88 29.24 23.52
N THR A 602 -33.42 28.03 23.58
CA THR A 602 -34.87 27.83 23.58
C THR A 602 -35.37 28.31 24.93
N SER A 603 -35.84 29.56 24.96
CA SER A 603 -36.60 30.10 26.07
C SER A 603 -37.86 29.25 26.25
N VAL A 604 -37.94 28.66 27.44
CA VAL A 604 -39.07 27.95 28.02
C VAL A 604 -40.39 28.69 27.78
N SER A 605 -41.37 28.01 27.19
CA SER A 605 -42.80 28.23 27.46
C SER A 605 -43.38 26.91 27.95
N MET A 606 -43.48 26.77 29.27
CA MET A 606 -44.34 25.77 29.89
C MET A 606 -45.79 26.15 29.59
N GLU A 607 -46.46 25.37 28.75
CA GLU A 607 -47.92 25.30 28.77
C GLU A 607 -48.34 23.96 29.38
N SER A 608 -49.14 24.11 30.43
CA SER A 608 -49.75 23.12 31.29
C SER A 608 -50.77 22.26 30.55
N GLU A 609 -50.80 20.98 30.94
CA GLU A 609 -51.98 20.14 31.17
C GLU A 609 -53.19 20.31 30.23
N THR A 610 -53.49 19.28 29.45
CA THR A 610 -54.78 18.58 29.50
C THR A 610 -54.69 17.29 28.68
N ALA A 611 -54.54 16.15 29.36
CA ALA A 611 -54.83 14.85 28.78
C ALA A 611 -56.23 14.43 29.25
N SER A 612 -57.13 14.23 28.30
CA SER A 612 -58.41 13.55 28.48
C SER A 612 -58.61 12.64 27.27
N ALA A 613 -58.82 11.35 27.58
CA ALA A 613 -59.14 10.20 26.73
C ALA A 613 -58.00 9.56 25.92
#